data_AF-A0A351M0P3-F1
#
_entry.id   AF-A0A351M0P3-F1
#
_cell.length_a   1.000
_cell.length_b   1.000
_cell.length_c   1.000
_cell.angle_alpha   90.00
_cell.angle_beta   90.00
_cell.angle_gamma   90.00
#
_symmetry.space_group_name_H-M   'P 1'
#
loop_
_entity.id
_entity.type
_entity.pdbx_description
1 polymer ?
#
loop_
_entity_poly.entity_id
_entity_poly.type
_entity_poly.pdbx_seq_one_letter_code
_entity_poly.pdbx_strand_id
1 'polypeptide(L)' 'VESMAPRDLLLVHGTDDEIVPPLDARVLAGQHGSADLRMIAGAGHHLRHDPRAIATPLGWLDRERRRHA' A
#
# COMPACT_ATOMS: atom_id res chain seq x y z
N VAL A 1 8.22 -10.77 -0.90
CA VAL A 1 8.30 -9.45 -0.23
C VAL A 1 9.32 -9.44 0.90
N GLU A 2 9.55 -10.56 1.60
CA GLU A 2 10.60 -10.68 2.61
C GLU A 2 12.00 -10.28 2.11
N SER A 3 12.41 -10.74 0.91
CA SER A 3 13.70 -10.35 0.30
C SER A 3 13.80 -8.87 -0.10
N MET A 4 12.70 -8.13 -0.10
CA MET A 4 12.70 -6.69 -0.32
C MET A 4 13.06 -5.93 0.95
N ALA A 5 12.81 -6.51 2.12
CA ALA A 5 13.16 -5.90 3.40
C ALA A 5 14.68 -5.66 3.49
N PRO A 6 15.13 -4.55 4.08
CA PRO A 6 14.32 -3.52 4.75
C PRO A 6 13.96 -2.31 3.87
N ARG A 7 13.90 -2.45 2.53
CA ARG A 7 13.57 -1.31 1.64
C ARG A 7 12.20 -0.74 1.99
N ASP A 8 12.04 0.59 1.91
CA ASP A 8 10.74 1.21 2.14
C ASP A 8 9.73 0.72 1.10
N LEU A 9 8.59 0.25 1.59
CA LEU A 9 7.54 -0.35 0.77
C LEU A 9 6.18 0.16 1.23
N LEU A 10 5.40 0.68 0.27
CA LEU A 10 4.00 1.01 0.45
C LEU A 10 3.13 -0.04 -0.25
N LEU A 11 2.19 -0.63 0.47
CA LEU A 11 1.06 -1.37 -0.09
C LEU A 11 -0.21 -0.54 0.03
N VAL A 12 -0.96 -0.40 -1.07
CA VAL A 12 -2.29 0.22 -1.08
C VAL A 12 -3.27 -0.81 -1.62
N HIS A 13 -4.33 -1.09 -0.85
CA HIS A 13 -5.35 -2.07 -1.24
C HIS A 13 -6.76 -1.58 -0.92
N GLY A 14 -7.73 -1.92 -1.76
CA GLY A 14 -9.14 -1.60 -1.55
C GLY A 14 -9.83 -2.64 -0.68
N THR A 15 -10.67 -2.25 0.29
CA THR A 15 -11.34 -3.24 1.15
C THR A 15 -12.44 -4.04 0.45
N ASP A 16 -12.94 -3.52 -0.67
CA ASP A 16 -14.06 -4.07 -1.42
C ASP A 16 -13.54 -4.63 -2.76
N ASP A 17 -12.26 -5.00 -2.81
CA ASP A 17 -11.67 -5.69 -3.95
C ASP A 17 -12.21 -7.13 -4.01
N GLU A 18 -13.11 -7.36 -4.96
CA GLU A 18 -13.74 -8.67 -5.21
C GLU A 18 -12.88 -9.59 -6.09
N ILE A 19 -11.77 -9.09 -6.65
CA ILE A 19 -10.87 -9.84 -7.54
C ILE A 19 -9.65 -10.34 -6.76
N VAL A 20 -9.08 -9.51 -5.90
CA VAL A 20 -7.93 -9.83 -5.05
C VAL A 20 -8.27 -9.60 -3.58
N PRO A 21 -8.28 -10.65 -2.73
CA PRO A 21 -8.64 -10.55 -1.32
C PRO A 21 -7.81 -9.51 -0.54
N PRO A 22 -8.44 -8.64 0.26
CA PRO A 22 -7.74 -7.70 1.15
C PRO A 22 -6.76 -8.35 2.14
N LEU A 23 -6.97 -9.63 2.46
CA LEU A 23 -6.08 -10.39 3.33
C LEU A 23 -4.68 -10.53 2.73
N ASP A 24 -4.55 -10.67 1.42
CA ASP A 24 -3.26 -10.87 0.76
C ASP A 24 -2.34 -9.68 0.99
N ALA A 25 -2.87 -8.45 0.90
CA ALA A 25 -2.12 -7.24 1.22
C ALA A 25 -1.64 -7.20 2.68
N ARG A 26 -2.45 -7.71 3.62
CA ARG A 26 -2.05 -7.81 5.04
C ARG A 26 -0.96 -8.85 5.25
N VAL A 27 -1.06 -10.01 4.60
CA VAL A 27 -0.04 -11.06 4.65
C VAL A 27 1.27 -10.54 4.07
N LEU A 28 1.24 -9.87 2.92
CA LEU A 28 2.43 -9.30 2.29
C LEU A 28 3.08 -8.22 3.18
N ALA A 29 2.29 -7.33 3.77
CA ALA A 29 2.81 -6.32 4.69
C ALA A 29 3.46 -6.97 5.94
N GLY A 30 2.81 -8.00 6.49
CA GLY A 30 3.35 -8.77 7.62
C GLY A 30 4.66 -9.49 7.28
N GLN A 31 4.75 -10.13 6.12
CA GLN A 31 5.97 -10.79 5.64
C GLN A 31 7.12 -9.82 5.33
N HIS A 32 6.82 -8.59 4.92
CA HIS A 32 7.83 -7.55 4.77
C HIS A 32 8.36 -7.05 6.14
N GLY A 33 7.53 -7.10 7.18
CA GLY A 33 7.88 -6.71 8.55
C GLY A 33 7.88 -5.21 8.82
N SER A 34 8.16 -4.37 7.81
CA SER A 34 8.20 -2.91 7.94
C SER A 34 7.43 -2.13 6.85
N ALA A 35 6.56 -2.79 6.08
CA ALA A 35 5.82 -2.12 5.03
C ALA A 35 4.74 -1.18 5.58
N ASP A 36 4.59 -0.01 4.98
CA ASP A 36 3.40 0.83 5.17
C ASP A 36 2.22 0.19 4.44
N LEU A 37 1.15 -0.14 5.16
CA LEU A 37 -0.08 -0.67 4.57
C LEU A 37 -1.22 0.34 4.65
N ARG A 38 -1.76 0.74 3.49
CA ARG A 38 -2.96 1.57 3.39
C ARG A 38 -4.13 0.78 2.82
N MET A 39 -5.09 0.46 3.70
CA MET A 39 -6.40 -0.04 3.29
C MET A 39 -7.33 1.13 2.96
N ILE A 40 -7.97 1.11 1.79
CA ILE A 40 -8.93 2.13 1.37
C ILE A 40 -10.34 1.54 1.48
N ALA A 41 -11.06 1.98 2.51
CA ALA A 41 -12.43 1.54 2.78
C ALA A 41 -13.37 1.91 1.61
N GLY A 42 -14.14 0.94 1.15
CA GLY A 42 -15.11 1.09 0.06
C GLY A 42 -14.51 1.11 -1.35
N ALA A 43 -13.18 0.96 -1.48
CA ALA A 43 -12.54 0.91 -2.78
C ALA A 43 -12.45 -0.53 -3.27
N GLY A 44 -12.80 -0.74 -4.54
CA GLY A 44 -12.66 -2.03 -5.23
C GLY A 44 -11.32 -2.17 -5.95
N HIS A 45 -11.25 -3.15 -6.85
CA HIS A 45 -10.02 -3.53 -7.58
C HIS A 45 -9.41 -2.40 -8.42
N HIS A 46 -10.25 -1.53 -8.99
CA HIS A 46 -9.79 -0.41 -9.84
C HIS A 46 -9.42 0.83 -9.02
N LEU A 47 -8.42 0.68 -8.15
CA LEU A 47 -7.96 1.72 -7.23
C LEU A 47 -7.62 3.05 -7.90
N ARG A 48 -7.13 3.04 -9.15
CA ARG A 48 -6.80 4.27 -9.90
C ARG A 48 -7.97 5.26 -10.07
N HIS A 49 -9.22 4.82 -9.91
CA HIS A 49 -10.38 5.70 -9.95
C HIS A 49 -10.73 6.30 -8.58
N ASP A 50 -10.16 5.78 -7.49
CA ASP A 50 -10.30 6.35 -6.16
C ASP A 50 -9.24 7.44 -5.95
N PRO A 51 -9.62 8.71 -5.77
CA PRO A 51 -8.65 9.80 -5.60
C PRO A 51 -7.75 9.60 -4.37
N ARG A 52 -8.21 8.87 -3.34
CA ARG A 52 -7.40 8.54 -2.16
C ARG A 52 -6.25 7.59 -2.50
N ALA A 53 -6.46 6.70 -3.47
CA ALA A 53 -5.43 5.77 -3.95
C ALA A 53 -4.37 6.46 -4.81
N ILE A 54 -4.70 7.61 -5.42
CA ILE A 54 -3.72 8.46 -6.13
C ILE A 54 -2.97 9.35 -5.14
N ALA A 55 -3.67 9.98 -4.20
CA ALA A 55 -3.06 10.90 -3.24
C ALA A 55 -2.13 10.19 -2.25
N THR A 56 -2.44 8.95 -1.84
CA THR A 56 -1.66 8.21 -0.84
C THR A 56 -0.21 7.97 -1.29
N PRO A 57 0.08 7.38 -2.48
CA PRO A 57 1.45 7.22 -2.95
C PRO A 57 2.22 8.53 -3.10
N LEU A 58 1.58 9.62 -3.54
CA LEU A 58 2.25 10.91 -3.70
C LEU A 58 2.73 11.47 -2.36
N GLY A 59 1.87 11.46 -1.34
CA GLY A 59 2.24 11.89 0.01
C GLY A 59 3.28 10.98 0.65
N TRP A 60 3.21 9.68 0.38
CA TRP A 60 4.21 8.71 0.83
C TRP A 60 5.59 8.98 0.21
N LEU A 61 5.67 9.11 -1.11
CA LEU A 61 6.92 9.38 -1.81
C LEU A 61 7.59 10.68 -1.35
N ASP A 62 6.82 11.75 -1.15
CA ASP A 62 7.36 13.02 -0.66
C ASP A 62 7.91 12.90 0.78
N ARG A 63 7.27 12.08 1.63
CA ARG A 63 7.78 11.77 2.98
C ARG A 63 9.05 10.92 2.92
N GLU A 64 9.08 9.86 2.12
CA GLU A 64 10.27 9.03 1.98
C GLU A 64 11.44 9.82 1.39
N ARG A 65 11.19 10.67 0.38
CA ARG A 65 12.20 11.59 -0.15
C ARG A 65 12.83 12.47 0.94
N ARG A 66 12.06 12.94 1.92
CA ARG A 66 12.59 13.70 3.07
C ARG A 66 13.37 12.85 4.07
N ARG A 67 13.06 11.54 4.20
CA ARG A 67 13.80 10.63 5.09
C ARG A 67 15.18 10.26 4.54
N HIS A 68 15.30 10.23 3.21
CA HIS A 68 16.53 9.86 2.49
C HIS A 68 17.35 11.04 1.97
N ALA A 69 16.89 12.27 2.18
CA ALA A 69 17.63 13.50 1.88
C ALA A 69 18.61 13.84 3.01
#